data_AF-A0A7C4NKW5-F1
#
_entry.id   AF-A0A7C4NKW5-F1
#
_cell.length_a   1.000
_cell.length_b   1.000
_cell.length_c   1.000
_cell.angle_alpha   90.00
_cell.angle_beta   90.00
_cell.angle_gamma   90.00
#
_symmetry.space_group_name_H-M   'P 1'
#
loop_
_entity.id
_entity.type
_entity.pdbx_description
1 polymer ?
#
loop_
_entity_poly.entity_id
_entity_poly.type
_entity_poly.pdbx_seq_one_letter_code
_entity_poly.pdbx_strand_id
1 'polypeptide(L)'
;MEGIKILKCRICQKVKEGVHLRSYNLKICLDCFLDFFRKRVKETIERFKMFSEKDKIAVAISGGKDSTALAKVLKDLGYHITLFHINCQIKENDYSEKSQRAVEEFSKGENLPLKILNFKDEIEVDVKLAAKISKKEICGVCGMIKRYLLNREAK
;
A
#
# COMPACT_ATOMS: atom_id res chain seq x y z
N MET A 1 -7.25 -11.44 -16.27
CA MET A 1 -7.32 -12.59 -15.34
C MET A 1 -6.43 -13.74 -15.82
N GLU A 2 -5.22 -13.46 -16.29
CA GLU A 2 -4.27 -14.50 -16.73
C GLU A 2 -3.40 -14.92 -15.55
N GLY A 3 -3.61 -16.12 -15.01
CA GLY A 3 -2.73 -16.67 -13.96
C GLY A 3 -3.38 -17.60 -12.96
N ILE A 4 -4.71 -17.50 -12.77
CA ILE A 4 -5.47 -18.43 -11.92
C ILE A 4 -5.76 -19.69 -12.73
N LYS A 5 -5.40 -20.85 -12.15
CA LYS A 5 -5.64 -22.16 -12.76
C LYS A 5 -6.15 -23.12 -11.69
N ILE A 6 -6.93 -24.12 -12.10
CA ILE A 6 -7.23 -25.26 -11.24
C ILE A 6 -5.95 -26.09 -11.10
N LEU A 7 -5.49 -26.28 -9.87
CA LEU A 7 -4.27 -27.02 -9.56
C LEU A 7 -4.40 -27.76 -8.23
N LYS A 8 -3.58 -28.80 -8.04
CA LYS A 8 -3.40 -29.44 -6.74
C LYS A 8 -2.47 -28.59 -5.88
N CYS A 9 -3.00 -28.02 -4.79
CA CYS A 9 -2.23 -27.20 -3.86
C CYS A 9 -1.21 -28.05 -3.10
N ARG A 10 0.05 -27.61 -3.02
CA ARG A 10 1.09 -28.31 -2.25
C ARG A 10 0.95 -28.20 -0.73
N ILE A 11 0.17 -27.25 -0.23
CA ILE A 11 -0.05 -27.05 1.22
C ILE A 11 -1.22 -27.91 1.69
N CYS A 12 -2.43 -27.66 1.20
CA CYS A 12 -3.63 -28.38 1.66
C CYS A 12 -3.94 -29.67 0.88
N GLN A 13 -3.17 -29.99 -0.17
CA GLN A 13 -3.36 -31.17 -1.04
C GLN A 13 -4.69 -31.24 -1.82
N LYS A 14 -5.56 -30.23 -1.71
CA LYS A 14 -6.83 -30.13 -2.45
C LYS A 14 -6.63 -29.55 -3.85
N VAL A 15 -7.52 -29.93 -4.76
CA VAL A 15 -7.59 -29.35 -6.12
C VAL A 15 -8.56 -28.17 -6.09
N LYS A 16 -8.04 -26.96 -6.35
CA LYS A 16 -8.78 -25.69 -6.29
C LYS A 16 -8.18 -24.70 -7.28
N GLU A 17 -8.86 -23.57 -7.46
CA GLU A 17 -8.26 -22.39 -8.07
C GLU A 17 -7.03 -21.94 -7.30
N GLY A 18 -5.96 -21.64 -8.03
CA GLY A 18 -4.67 -21.32 -7.46
C GLY A 18 -3.71 -20.70 -8.45
N VAL A 19 -2.52 -20.40 -7.94
CA VAL A 19 -1.43 -19.78 -8.68
C VAL A 19 -0.17 -20.62 -8.58
N HIS A 20 0.68 -20.55 -9.61
CA HIS A 20 2.02 -21.11 -9.57
C HIS A 20 3.02 -20.00 -9.28
N LEU A 21 3.53 -19.97 -8.04
CA LEU A 21 4.59 -19.05 -7.65
C LEU A 21 5.93 -19.58 -8.17
N ARG A 22 6.30 -19.15 -9.38
CA ARG A 22 7.50 -19.65 -10.09
C ARG A 22 8.78 -19.49 -9.28
N SER A 23 8.97 -18.35 -8.62
CA SER A 23 10.14 -18.05 -7.78
C SER A 23 10.31 -19.00 -6.59
N TYR A 24 9.24 -19.68 -6.18
CA TYR A 24 9.25 -20.68 -5.10
C TYR A 24 9.04 -22.10 -5.62
N ASN A 25 8.91 -22.28 -6.94
CA ASN A 25 8.46 -23.53 -7.57
C ASN A 25 7.25 -24.14 -6.82
N LEU A 26 6.28 -23.30 -6.44
CA LEU A 26 5.20 -23.65 -5.52
C LEU A 26 3.83 -23.46 -6.16
N LYS A 27 3.08 -24.56 -6.34
CA LYS A 27 1.67 -24.55 -6.74
C LYS A 27 0.79 -24.45 -5.49
N ILE A 28 0.02 -23.38 -5.38
CA ILE A 28 -0.74 -23.05 -4.17
C ILE A 28 -2.16 -22.58 -4.52
N CYS A 29 -3.18 -23.02 -3.77
CA CYS A 29 -4.55 -22.51 -3.97
C CYS A 29 -4.69 -21.11 -3.37
N LEU A 30 -5.73 -20.37 -3.78
CA LEU A 30 -5.94 -18.99 -3.34
C LEU A 30 -6.08 -18.87 -1.81
N ASP A 31 -6.78 -19.79 -1.16
CA ASP A 31 -6.93 -19.81 0.31
C ASP A 31 -5.56 -19.89 1.00
N CYS A 32 -4.77 -20.92 0.65
CA CYS A 32 -3.44 -21.11 1.25
C CYS A 32 -2.45 -20.02 0.84
N PHE A 33 -2.65 -19.36 -0.31
CA PHE A 33 -1.81 -18.25 -0.74
C PHE A 33 -1.92 -17.06 0.20
N LEU A 34 -3.12 -16.75 0.70
CA LEU A 34 -3.32 -15.65 1.64
C LEU A 34 -2.57 -15.90 2.96
N ASP A 35 -2.66 -17.11 3.50
CA ASP A 35 -1.93 -17.47 4.73
C ASP A 35 -0.42 -17.49 4.50
N PHE A 36 0.03 -18.01 3.37
CA PHE A 36 1.44 -17.96 2.96
C PHE A 36 1.93 -16.52 2.86
N PHE A 37 1.15 -15.62 2.27
CA PHE A 37 1.51 -14.20 2.12
C PHE A 37 1.59 -13.49 3.48
N ARG A 38 0.56 -13.64 4.34
CA ARG A 38 0.54 -13.09 5.71
C ARG A 38 1.73 -13.56 6.52
N LYS A 39 2.02 -14.87 6.49
CA LYS A 39 3.17 -15.46 7.21
C LYS A 39 4.48 -14.83 6.76
N ARG A 40 4.70 -14.69 5.45
CA ARG A 40 5.94 -14.08 4.93
C ARG A 40 6.12 -12.63 5.34
N VAL A 41 5.04 -11.85 5.35
CA VAL A 41 5.09 -10.46 5.80
C VAL A 41 5.46 -10.41 7.28
N LYS A 42 4.81 -11.21 8.13
CA LYS A 42 5.15 -11.32 9.55
C LYS A 42 6.61 -11.73 9.78
N GLU A 43 7.07 -12.78 9.12
CA GLU A 43 8.46 -13.25 9.21
C GLU A 43 9.47 -12.18 8.78
N THR A 44 9.12 -11.36 7.78
CA THR A 44 9.98 -10.26 7.32
C THR A 44 10.06 -9.16 8.38
N ILE A 45 8.92 -8.75 8.95
CA ILE A 45 8.85 -7.74 10.03
C ILE A 45 9.70 -8.19 11.22
N GLU A 46 9.54 -9.45 11.65
CA GLU A 46 10.28 -10.03 12.79
C GLU A 46 11.78 -10.15 12.49
N ARG A 47 12.15 -10.68 11.32
CA ARG A 47 13.56 -10.87 10.90
C ARG A 47 14.33 -9.55 10.91
N PHE A 48 13.73 -8.48 10.40
CA PHE A 48 14.38 -7.18 10.30
C PHE A 48 14.08 -6.27 11.49
N LYS A 49 13.35 -6.76 12.51
CA LYS A 49 12.96 -6.00 13.70
C LYS A 49 12.36 -4.64 13.35
N MET A 50 11.46 -4.61 12.36
CA MET A 50 10.96 -3.36 11.80
C MET A 50 10.10 -2.57 12.80
N PHE A 51 9.24 -3.28 13.53
CA PHE A 51 8.34 -2.76 14.57
C PHE A 51 7.70 -3.95 15.31
N SER A 52 6.98 -3.67 16.38
CA SER A 52 6.24 -4.61 17.23
C SER A 52 4.73 -4.36 17.17
N GLU A 53 3.95 -5.31 17.69
CA GLU A 53 2.48 -5.19 17.78
C GLU A 53 2.02 -4.04 18.69
N LYS A 54 2.90 -3.52 19.56
CA LYS A 54 2.60 -2.39 20.46
C LYS A 54 2.75 -1.03 19.78
N ASP A 55 3.43 -0.99 18.63
CA ASP A 55 3.73 0.27 17.95
C ASP A 55 2.51 0.78 17.18
N LYS A 56 2.35 2.10 17.15
CA LYS A 56 1.41 2.78 16.25
C LYS A 56 2.12 3.02 14.93
N ILE A 57 1.60 2.45 13.85
CA ILE A 57 2.30 2.41 12.56
C ILE A 57 1.59 3.31 11.55
N ALA A 58 2.32 4.29 11.03
CA ALA A 58 1.88 5.11 9.91
C ALA A 58 2.09 4.35 8.59
N VAL A 59 1.02 4.14 7.82
CA VAL A 59 1.07 3.47 6.51
C VAL A 59 0.76 4.47 5.41
N ALA A 60 1.77 4.79 4.60
CA ALA A 60 1.58 5.58 3.40
C ALA A 60 0.79 4.79 2.35
N ILE A 61 -0.39 5.26 1.96
CA ILE A 61 -1.28 4.58 1.01
C ILE A 61 -1.54 5.45 -0.23
N SER A 62 -1.25 4.91 -1.42
CA SER A 62 -1.40 5.61 -2.70
C SER A 62 -2.66 5.22 -3.48
N GLY A 63 -3.46 4.29 -2.96
CA GLY A 63 -4.56 3.66 -3.69
C GLY A 63 -4.10 2.56 -4.67
N GLY A 64 -2.79 2.37 -4.83
CA GLY A 64 -2.23 1.26 -5.60
C GLY A 64 -2.29 -0.07 -4.85
N LYS A 65 -2.32 -1.17 -5.61
CA LYS A 65 -2.39 -2.55 -5.08
C LYS A 65 -1.35 -2.85 -3.99
N ASP A 66 -0.14 -2.32 -4.12
CA ASP A 66 0.99 -2.65 -3.26
C ASP A 66 0.80 -2.09 -1.84
N SER A 67 0.49 -0.79 -1.73
CA SER A 67 0.22 -0.15 -0.44
C SER A 67 -1.10 -0.62 0.18
N THR A 68 -2.10 -0.90 -0.64
CA THR A 68 -3.40 -1.39 -0.17
C THR A 68 -3.30 -2.82 0.36
N ALA A 69 -2.57 -3.70 -0.34
CA ALA A 69 -2.28 -5.05 0.15
C ALA A 69 -1.45 -5.03 1.43
N LEU A 70 -0.47 -4.12 1.55
CA LEU A 70 0.30 -3.93 2.78
C LEU A 70 -0.60 -3.51 3.94
N ALA A 71 -1.44 -2.48 3.76
CA ALA A 71 -2.38 -2.05 4.80
C ALA A 71 -3.31 -3.18 5.24
N LYS A 72 -3.86 -3.93 4.27
CA LYS A 72 -4.73 -5.07 4.55
C LYS A 72 -4.03 -6.15 5.35
N VAL A 73 -2.82 -6.53 4.95
CA VAL A 73 -2.09 -7.62 5.63
C VAL A 73 -1.65 -7.21 7.04
N LEU A 74 -1.26 -5.94 7.25
CA LEU A 74 -0.90 -5.44 8.57
C LEU A 74 -2.11 -5.44 9.50
N LYS A 75 -3.27 -4.99 9.00
CA LYS A 75 -4.53 -5.09 9.75
C LYS A 75 -4.86 -6.55 10.10
N ASP A 76 -4.84 -7.45 9.12
CA ASP A 76 -5.18 -8.87 9.31
C ASP A 76 -4.23 -9.56 10.32
N LEU A 77 -2.98 -9.07 10.43
CA LEU A 77 -1.99 -9.53 11.41
C LEU A 77 -2.15 -8.89 12.79
N GLY A 78 -3.10 -7.96 12.98
CA GLY A 78 -3.40 -7.34 14.27
C GLY A 78 -2.61 -6.08 14.60
N TYR A 79 -1.86 -5.51 13.65
CA TYR A 79 -1.08 -4.30 13.89
C TYR A 79 -1.95 -3.04 13.99
N HIS A 80 -1.58 -2.12 14.88
CA HIS A 80 -2.25 -0.82 15.03
C HIS A 80 -1.78 0.18 13.96
N ILE A 81 -2.50 0.23 12.84
CA ILE A 81 -2.14 1.09 11.71
C ILE A 81 -3.04 2.33 11.56
N THR A 82 -2.46 3.42 11.08
CA THR A 82 -3.18 4.60 10.57
C THR A 82 -2.72 4.89 9.15
N LEU A 83 -3.66 5.06 8.24
CA LEU A 83 -3.40 5.32 6.83
C LEU A 83 -3.13 6.80 6.58
N PHE A 84 -2.14 7.09 5.74
CA PHE A 84 -1.81 8.43 5.28
C PHE A 84 -1.81 8.48 3.77
N HIS A 85 -2.72 9.25 3.20
CA HIS A 85 -2.78 9.51 1.77
C HIS A 85 -2.33 10.93 1.47
N ILE A 86 -1.53 11.09 0.42
CA ILE A 86 -1.13 12.42 -0.08
C ILE A 86 -1.74 12.61 -1.46
N ASN A 87 -2.68 13.55 -1.54
CA ASN A 87 -3.28 13.98 -2.79
C ASN A 87 -2.38 15.04 -3.44
N CYS A 88 -1.73 14.65 -4.54
CA CYS A 88 -0.83 15.51 -5.33
C CYS A 88 -1.56 16.49 -6.28
N GLN A 89 -2.90 16.45 -6.33
CA GLN A 89 -3.75 17.26 -7.21
C GLN A 89 -3.40 17.14 -8.71
N ILE A 90 -3.02 15.94 -9.15
CA ILE A 90 -2.79 15.62 -10.55
C ILE A 90 -4.15 15.47 -11.23
N LYS A 91 -4.51 16.47 -12.05
CA LYS A 91 -5.81 16.56 -12.71
C LYS A 91 -5.91 15.70 -13.97
N GLU A 92 -4.78 15.27 -14.53
CA GLU A 92 -4.78 14.42 -15.72
C GLU A 92 -5.56 13.13 -15.46
N ASN A 93 -6.59 12.87 -16.27
CA ASN A 93 -7.46 11.70 -16.16
C ASN A 93 -8.10 11.52 -14.77
N ASP A 94 -8.27 12.61 -14.00
CA ASP A 94 -8.76 12.60 -12.62
C ASP A 94 -7.94 11.68 -11.71
N TYR A 95 -6.63 11.55 -11.99
CA TYR A 95 -5.77 10.54 -11.36
C TYR A 95 -5.78 10.65 -9.84
N SER A 96 -5.58 11.85 -9.30
CA SER A 96 -5.54 12.06 -7.85
C SER A 96 -6.91 11.84 -7.19
N GLU A 97 -8.00 12.24 -7.83
CA GLU A 97 -9.35 12.02 -7.29
C GLU A 97 -9.72 10.53 -7.27
N LYS A 98 -9.42 9.79 -8.34
CA LYS A 98 -9.63 8.34 -8.41
C LYS A 98 -8.79 7.61 -7.37
N SER A 99 -7.54 8.02 -7.20
CA SER A 99 -6.63 7.47 -6.18
C SER A 99 -7.16 7.71 -4.76
N GLN A 100 -7.56 8.94 -4.44
CA GLN A 100 -8.11 9.28 -3.13
C GLN A 100 -9.41 8.50 -2.86
N ARG A 101 -10.34 8.45 -3.82
CA ARG A 101 -11.60 7.72 -3.68
C ARG A 101 -11.37 6.23 -3.38
N ALA A 102 -10.44 5.60 -4.10
CA ALA A 102 -10.09 4.20 -3.85
C ALA A 102 -9.51 3.99 -2.44
N VAL A 103 -8.73 4.94 -1.93
CA VAL A 103 -8.21 4.90 -0.56
C VAL A 103 -9.33 5.08 0.47
N GLU A 104 -10.23 6.03 0.28
CA GLU A 104 -11.36 6.28 1.17
C GLU A 104 -12.30 5.05 1.24
N GLU A 105 -12.64 4.47 0.08
CA GLU A 105 -13.45 3.26 -0.01
C GLU A 105 -12.78 2.08 0.72
N PHE A 106 -11.47 1.88 0.49
CA PHE A 106 -10.70 0.85 1.18
C PHE A 106 -10.66 1.07 2.70
N SER A 107 -10.37 2.30 3.13
CA SER A 107 -10.27 2.64 4.56
C SER A 107 -11.59 2.44 5.27
N LYS A 108 -12.70 2.83 4.63
CA LYS A 108 -14.05 2.61 5.15
C LYS A 108 -14.40 1.13 5.22
N GLY A 109 -14.13 0.38 4.15
CA GLY A 109 -14.39 -1.06 4.09
C GLY A 109 -13.61 -1.86 5.12
N GLU A 110 -12.38 -1.43 5.41
CA GLU A 110 -11.52 -2.06 6.42
C GLU A 110 -11.64 -1.44 7.82
N ASN A 111 -12.47 -0.42 8.01
CA ASN A 111 -12.59 0.32 9.28
C ASN A 111 -11.23 0.77 9.85
N LEU A 112 -10.41 1.37 8.99
CA LEU A 112 -9.09 1.89 9.34
C LEU A 112 -9.11 3.42 9.46
N PRO A 113 -8.36 4.02 10.39
CA PRO A 113 -8.18 5.47 10.42
C PRO A 113 -7.43 5.94 9.17
N LEU A 114 -7.91 7.03 8.56
CA LEU A 114 -7.30 7.65 7.39
C LEU A 114 -7.11 9.14 7.60
N LYS A 115 -5.91 9.62 7.29
CA LYS A 115 -5.57 11.04 7.17
C LYS A 115 -5.23 11.35 5.71
N ILE A 116 -5.85 12.39 5.17
CA ILE A 116 -5.62 12.87 3.80
C ILE A 116 -4.88 14.20 3.91
N LEU A 117 -3.75 14.30 3.22
CA LEU A 117 -2.93 15.50 3.13
C LEU A 117 -2.99 16.00 1.69
N ASN A 118 -3.24 17.29 1.49
CA ASN A 118 -3.25 17.87 0.15
C ASN A 118 -1.95 18.62 -0.08
N PHE A 119 -1.34 18.36 -1.22
CA PHE A 119 -0.08 18.98 -1.61
C PHE A 119 -0.14 20.52 -1.67
N LYS A 120 -1.27 21.05 -2.14
CA LYS A 120 -1.49 22.50 -2.26
C LYS A 120 -1.64 23.20 -0.91
N ASP A 121 -2.21 22.53 0.09
CA ASP A 121 -2.38 23.12 1.42
C ASP A 121 -1.02 23.28 2.13
N GLU A 122 -0.02 22.49 1.70
CA GLU A 122 1.30 22.43 2.33
C GLU A 122 2.35 23.33 1.66
N ILE A 123 2.21 23.56 0.35
CA ILE A 123 3.25 24.22 -0.47
C ILE A 123 2.66 25.39 -1.26
N GLU A 124 1.36 25.65 -1.14
CA GLU A 124 0.58 26.71 -1.80
C GLU A 124 0.50 26.59 -3.34
N VAL A 125 1.42 25.84 -3.95
CA VAL A 125 1.50 25.56 -5.38
C VAL A 125 1.30 24.09 -5.70
N ASP A 126 0.82 23.81 -6.91
CA ASP A 126 0.73 22.44 -7.39
C ASP A 126 2.13 21.86 -7.72
N VAL A 127 2.20 20.53 -7.83
CA VAL A 127 3.46 19.81 -8.07
C VAL A 127 4.14 20.18 -9.39
N LYS A 128 3.39 20.61 -10.41
CA LYS A 128 3.94 21.00 -11.71
C LYS A 128 4.57 22.38 -11.65
N LEU A 129 3.91 23.32 -10.99
CA LEU A 129 4.44 24.65 -10.75
C LEU A 129 5.67 24.58 -9.84
N ALA A 130 5.62 23.76 -8.79
CA ALA A 130 6.78 23.50 -7.93
C ALA A 130 7.98 22.93 -8.72
N ALA A 131 7.73 22.00 -9.65
CA ALA A 131 8.75 21.46 -10.56
C ALA A 131 9.34 22.53 -11.48
N LYS A 132 8.49 23.38 -12.06
CA LYS A 132 8.90 24.50 -12.93
C LYS A 132 9.76 25.52 -12.18
N ILE A 133 9.35 25.93 -10.97
CA ILE A 133 10.08 26.89 -10.13
C ILE A 133 11.44 26.32 -9.71
N SER A 134 11.46 25.06 -9.27
CA SER A 134 12.67 24.40 -8.78
C SER A 134 13.60 23.89 -9.89
N LYS A 135 13.21 24.00 -11.17
CA LYS A 135 13.92 23.45 -12.33
C LYS A 135 14.27 21.97 -12.16
N LYS A 136 13.35 21.20 -11.56
CA LYS A 136 13.50 19.77 -11.31
C LYS A 136 12.37 18.99 -11.97
N GLU A 137 12.63 17.71 -12.18
CA GLU A 137 11.60 16.77 -12.65
C GLU A 137 10.43 16.68 -11.66
N ILE A 138 9.21 16.59 -12.19
CA ILE A 138 7.96 16.51 -11.42
C ILE A 138 8.02 15.37 -10.41
N CYS A 139 8.49 14.19 -10.83
CA CYS A 139 8.63 13.02 -9.97
C CYS A 139 9.64 13.25 -8.83
N GLY A 140 10.69 14.03 -9.06
CA GLY A 140 11.69 14.36 -8.04
C GLY A 140 11.12 15.26 -6.94
N VAL A 141 10.36 16.29 -7.35
CA VAL A 141 9.66 17.20 -6.43
C VAL A 141 8.57 16.48 -5.66
N CYS A 142 7.70 15.74 -6.36
CA CYS A 142 6.66 14.91 -5.76
C CYS A 142 7.23 13.94 -4.71
N GLY A 143 8.32 13.25 -5.03
CA GLY A 143 8.96 12.31 -4.11
C GLY A 143 9.55 12.97 -2.88
N MET A 144 10.20 14.13 -3.04
CA MET A 144 10.75 14.90 -1.92
C MET A 144 9.66 15.30 -0.93
N ILE A 145 8.58 15.87 -1.43
CA ILE A 145 7.50 16.43 -0.61
C ILE A 145 6.73 15.32 0.10
N LYS A 146 6.41 14.23 -0.61
CA LYS A 146 5.74 13.09 0.03
C LYS A 146 6.54 12.52 1.21
N ARG A 147 7.86 12.38 1.05
CA ARG A 147 8.72 11.90 2.13
C ARG A 147 8.74 12.86 3.32
N TYR A 148 8.80 14.17 3.06
CA TYR A 148 8.75 15.17 4.11
C TYR A 148 7.42 15.11 4.90
N LEU A 149 6.29 15.14 4.19
CA LEU A 149 4.97 15.14 4.82
C LEU A 149 4.72 13.87 5.62
N LEU A 150 5.03 12.69 5.07
CA LEU A 150 4.88 11.42 5.79
C LEU A 150 5.73 11.38 7.06
N ASN A 151 6.98 11.84 7.01
CA ASN A 151 7.84 11.89 8.19
C ASN A 151 7.38 12.91 9.22
N ARG A 152 6.75 14.01 8.81
CA ARG A 152 6.20 15.01 9.72
C ARG A 152 5.00 14.45 10.47
N GLU A 153 4.08 13.81 9.75
CA GLU A 153 2.84 13.29 10.33
C GLU A 153 3.01 12.00 11.15
N ALA A 154 4.11 11.27 10.95
CA ALA A 154 4.43 10.04 11.67
C ALA A 154 5.18 10.28 13.00
N LYS A 155 5.50 11.54 13.35
CA LYS A 155 6.08 11.92 14.64
C LYS A 155 4.99 12.10 15.69
#